data_AF-A0A4U0ZFR0-F1
#
_entry.id   AF-A0A4U0ZFR0-F1
#
_cell.length_a   1.000
_cell.length_b   1.000
_cell.length_c   1.000
_cell.angle_alpha   90.00
_cell.angle_beta   90.00
_cell.angle_gamma   90.00
#
_symmetry.space_group_name_H-M   'P 1'
#
loop_
_entity.id
_entity.type
_entity.pdbx_description
1 polymer ?
#
loop_
_entity_poly.entity_id
_entity_poly.type
_entity_poly.pdbx_seq_one_letter_code
_entity_poly.pdbx_strand_id
1 'polypeptide(L)'
;MAIFKGIKFLDKLNKVIHSKESKTGIAIQIFGAICFFAAMTLLFTSTKSNSPTLYLFFAGFFSFSILLWVIGAYQKRKFYKLGKTPLTLTPSICTIGEEFKGSIEIEKPNFNRVKIISITLWHRTMRGDDSRKDIVWESSATTHINHVDGKTILNFCFAIPHGMEPTNKAFFSENKYFWEASFEFVESMQSIKRTWEIPVKI
;
A
#
# COMPACT_ATOMS: atom_id res chain seq x y z
N MET A 1 16.59 33.35 -18.18
CA MET A 1 16.68 31.88 -18.01
C MET A 1 16.60 31.50 -16.52
N ALA A 2 15.50 31.84 -15.84
CA ALA A 2 15.30 31.55 -14.41
C ALA A 2 13.92 30.91 -14.10
N ILE A 3 12.96 31.07 -15.02
CA ILE A 3 11.57 30.65 -14.83
C ILE A 3 11.40 29.13 -15.02
N PHE A 4 12.16 28.51 -15.94
CA PHE A 4 12.08 27.06 -16.20
C PHE A 4 12.72 26.16 -15.13
N LYS A 5 13.56 26.72 -14.24
CA LYS A 5 14.18 25.99 -13.12
C LYS A 5 13.25 25.93 -11.90
N GLY A 6 12.36 26.92 -11.73
CA GLY A 6 11.35 26.94 -10.66
C GLY A 6 10.23 25.90 -10.84
N ILE A 7 9.80 25.67 -12.08
CA ILE A 7 8.72 24.71 -12.38
C ILE A 7 9.19 23.25 -12.13
N LYS A 8 10.43 22.90 -12.51
CA LYS A 8 11.01 21.58 -12.23
C LYS A 8 11.34 21.32 -10.75
N PHE A 9 11.43 22.37 -9.92
CA PHE A 9 11.66 22.26 -8.48
C PHE A 9 10.36 22.07 -7.71
N LEU A 10 9.28 22.73 -8.13
CA LEU A 10 7.92 22.55 -7.59
C LEU A 10 7.32 21.18 -7.91
N ASP A 11 7.62 20.61 -9.08
CA ASP A 11 7.20 19.24 -9.45
C ASP A 11 7.90 18.15 -8.61
N LYS A 12 8.99 18.51 -7.92
CA LYS A 12 9.73 17.64 -7.00
C LYS A 12 9.22 17.75 -5.55
N LEU A 13 8.32 18.71 -5.27
CA LEU A 13 7.94 19.15 -3.91
C LEU A 13 6.62 18.59 -3.37
N ASN A 14 5.88 17.76 -4.11
CA ASN A 14 4.75 16.99 -3.55
C ASN A 14 4.75 15.58 -4.11
N LYS A 15 5.71 14.76 -3.66
CA LYS A 15 5.69 13.32 -3.94
C LYS A 15 4.54 12.72 -3.13
N VAL A 16 3.37 12.65 -3.74
CA VAL A 16 2.21 11.98 -3.17
C VAL A 16 2.52 10.48 -3.06
N ILE A 17 2.45 9.95 -1.84
CA ILE A 17 2.68 8.54 -1.56
C ILE A 17 1.33 7.83 -1.51
N HIS A 18 1.12 6.88 -2.41
CA HIS A 18 -0.09 6.07 -2.42
C HIS A 18 0.01 4.91 -1.43
N SER A 19 -1.12 4.51 -0.84
CA SER A 19 -1.15 3.38 0.09
C SER A 19 -0.88 2.06 -0.64
N LYS A 20 -0.19 1.13 0.04
CA LYS A 20 0.22 -0.16 -0.54
C LYS A 20 -0.99 -1.01 -0.95
N GLU A 21 -2.07 -0.91 -0.19
CA GLU A 21 -3.32 -1.66 -0.38
C GLU A 21 -4.05 -1.30 -1.69
N SER A 22 -3.71 -0.18 -2.33
CA SER A 22 -4.31 0.27 -3.60
C SER A 22 -4.16 -0.73 -4.74
N LYS A 23 -3.06 -1.50 -4.74
CA LYS A 23 -2.70 -2.42 -5.84
C LYS A 23 -3.11 -3.86 -5.59
N THR A 24 -3.31 -4.25 -4.33
CA THR A 24 -3.51 -5.65 -3.93
C THR A 24 -4.75 -6.26 -4.59
N GLY A 25 -5.90 -5.59 -4.49
CA GLY A 25 -7.15 -6.11 -5.09
C GLY A 25 -7.06 -6.26 -6.61
N ILE A 26 -6.47 -5.27 -7.29
CA ILE A 26 -6.30 -5.27 -8.75
C ILE A 26 -5.35 -6.39 -9.18
N ALA A 27 -4.23 -6.58 -8.47
CA ALA A 27 -3.26 -7.63 -8.78
C ALA A 27 -3.89 -9.03 -8.69
N ILE A 28 -4.71 -9.28 -7.65
CA ILE A 28 -5.43 -10.55 -7.49
C ILE A 28 -6.42 -10.78 -8.65
N GLN A 29 -7.15 -9.74 -9.07
CA GLN A 29 -8.07 -9.85 -10.22
C GLN A 29 -7.34 -10.15 -11.53
N ILE A 30 -6.21 -9.48 -11.78
CA ILE A 30 -5.37 -9.74 -12.97
C ILE A 30 -4.86 -11.17 -12.96
N PHE A 31 -4.36 -11.64 -11.81
CA PHE A 31 -3.88 -13.03 -11.68
C PHE A 31 -5.00 -14.03 -11.94
N GLY A 32 -6.19 -13.83 -11.36
CA GLY A 32 -7.36 -14.67 -11.61
C GLY A 32 -7.78 -14.68 -13.09
N ALA A 33 -7.74 -13.54 -13.78
CA ALA A 33 -8.03 -13.46 -15.21
C ALA A 33 -7.00 -14.24 -16.05
N ILE A 34 -5.71 -14.11 -15.74
CA ILE A 34 -4.64 -14.86 -16.42
C ILE A 34 -4.86 -16.37 -16.26
N CYS A 35 -5.14 -16.84 -15.04
CA CYS A 35 -5.47 -18.24 -14.78
C CYS A 35 -6.68 -18.71 -15.60
N PHE A 36 -7.75 -17.90 -15.66
CA PHE A 36 -8.95 -18.22 -16.42
C PHE A 36 -8.67 -18.39 -17.92
N PHE A 37 -7.95 -17.43 -18.53
CA PHE A 37 -7.61 -17.50 -19.96
C PHE A 37 -6.67 -18.66 -20.27
N ALA A 38 -5.67 -18.92 -19.43
CA ALA A 38 -4.79 -20.06 -19.59
C ALA A 38 -5.55 -21.40 -19.56
N ALA A 39 -6.48 -21.55 -18.61
CA ALA A 39 -7.33 -22.74 -18.51
C ALA A 39 -8.24 -22.91 -19.73
N MET A 40 -8.79 -21.82 -20.26
CA MET A 40 -9.61 -21.83 -21.47
C MET A 40 -8.83 -22.34 -22.68
N THR A 41 -7.63 -21.82 -22.91
CA THR A 41 -6.77 -22.24 -24.03
C THR A 41 -6.38 -23.71 -23.91
N LEU A 42 -6.00 -24.15 -22.71
CA LEU A 42 -5.64 -25.55 -22.46
C LEU A 42 -6.83 -26.49 -22.68
N LEU A 43 -8.02 -26.13 -22.19
CA LEU A 43 -9.23 -26.91 -22.42
C LEU A 43 -9.53 -27.06 -23.91
N PHE A 44 -9.43 -25.97 -24.68
CA PHE A 44 -9.65 -25.99 -26.13
C PHE A 44 -8.69 -26.96 -26.84
N THR A 45 -7.40 -26.94 -26.49
CA THR A 45 -6.40 -27.86 -27.05
C THR A 45 -6.61 -29.32 -26.64
N SER A 46 -7.25 -29.57 -25.50
CA SER A 46 -7.42 -30.91 -24.92
C SER A 46 -8.68 -31.65 -25.38
N THR A 47 -9.54 -31.00 -26.18
CA THR A 47 -10.82 -31.54 -26.69
C THR A 47 -10.70 -32.84 -27.50
N LYS A 48 -9.49 -33.23 -27.94
CA LYS A 48 -9.25 -34.51 -28.63
C LYS A 48 -9.30 -35.73 -27.70
N SER A 49 -9.13 -35.57 -26.39
CA SER A 49 -8.93 -36.66 -25.43
C SER A 49 -10.23 -37.20 -24.81
N ASN A 50 -11.36 -36.47 -24.91
CA ASN A 50 -12.71 -36.83 -24.44
C ASN A 50 -12.78 -37.58 -23.08
N SER A 51 -11.84 -37.31 -22.16
CA SER A 51 -11.83 -37.93 -20.84
C SER A 51 -12.66 -37.11 -19.85
N PRO A 52 -13.66 -37.71 -19.16
CA PRO A 52 -14.44 -37.05 -18.11
C PRO A 52 -13.57 -36.38 -17.02
N THR A 53 -12.39 -36.95 -16.74
CA THR A 53 -11.45 -36.43 -15.74
C THR A 53 -10.89 -35.05 -16.09
N LEU A 54 -10.69 -34.76 -17.39
CA LEU A 54 -10.20 -33.46 -17.83
C LEU A 54 -11.21 -32.35 -17.52
N TYR A 55 -12.50 -32.59 -17.77
CA TYR A 55 -13.55 -31.62 -17.49
C TYR A 55 -13.66 -31.29 -16.00
N LEU A 56 -13.52 -32.29 -15.13
CA LEU A 56 -13.51 -32.08 -13.67
C LEU A 56 -12.30 -31.22 -13.23
N PHE A 57 -11.12 -31.47 -13.80
CA PHE A 57 -9.93 -30.67 -13.51
C PHE A 57 -10.11 -29.21 -13.92
N PHE A 58 -10.59 -28.95 -15.14
CA PHE A 58 -10.84 -27.60 -15.62
C PHE A 58 -11.97 -26.89 -14.86
N ALA A 59 -13.02 -27.60 -14.46
CA ALA A 59 -14.08 -27.05 -13.61
C ALA A 59 -13.51 -26.53 -12.28
N GLY A 60 -12.61 -27.29 -11.64
CA GLY A 60 -11.90 -26.85 -10.44
C GLY A 60 -11.05 -25.59 -10.68
N PHE A 61 -10.33 -25.54 -11.80
CA PHE A 61 -9.49 -24.40 -12.14
C PHE A 61 -10.29 -23.11 -12.44
N PHE A 62 -11.43 -23.24 -13.12
CA PHE A 62 -12.36 -22.13 -13.33
C PHE A 62 -12.97 -21.65 -12.01
N SER A 63 -13.38 -22.57 -11.14
CA SER A 63 -13.87 -22.24 -9.79
C SER A 63 -12.83 -21.45 -8.99
N PHE A 64 -11.57 -21.89 -9.00
CA PHE A 64 -10.46 -21.20 -8.36
C PHE A 64 -10.22 -19.79 -8.95
N SER A 65 -10.27 -19.65 -10.27
CA SER A 65 -10.10 -18.36 -10.94
C SER A 65 -11.23 -17.37 -10.60
N ILE A 66 -12.47 -17.84 -10.52
CA ILE A 66 -13.63 -17.05 -10.08
C ILE A 66 -13.47 -16.64 -8.61
N LEU A 67 -13.01 -17.55 -7.74
CA LEU A 67 -12.74 -17.25 -6.34
C LEU A 67 -11.71 -16.12 -6.20
N LEU A 68 -10.60 -16.19 -6.94
CA LEU A 68 -9.60 -15.11 -6.98
C LEU A 68 -10.22 -13.79 -7.43
N TRP A 69 -11.06 -13.80 -8.47
CA TRP A 69 -11.74 -12.60 -8.93
C TRP A 69 -12.62 -11.97 -7.85
N VAL A 70 -13.40 -12.79 -7.13
CA VAL A 70 -14.26 -12.34 -6.03
C VAL A 70 -13.44 -11.78 -4.87
N ILE A 71 -12.35 -12.44 -4.47
CA ILE A 71 -11.44 -11.97 -3.42
C ILE A 71 -10.84 -10.62 -3.82
N GLY A 72 -10.35 -10.50 -5.07
CA GLY A 72 -9.80 -9.25 -5.59
C GLY A 72 -10.83 -8.13 -5.61
N ALA A 73 -12.07 -8.42 -6.02
CA ALA A 73 -13.18 -7.47 -6.00
C ALA A 73 -13.53 -7.02 -4.57
N TYR A 74 -13.52 -7.94 -3.60
CA TYR A 74 -13.73 -7.65 -2.19
C TYR A 74 -12.64 -6.71 -1.65
N GLN A 75 -11.37 -7.03 -1.88
CA GLN A 75 -10.25 -6.18 -1.46
C GLN A 75 -10.30 -4.80 -2.11
N LYS A 76 -10.65 -4.74 -3.39
CA LYS A 76 -10.85 -3.49 -4.12
C LYS A 76 -11.96 -2.65 -3.48
N ARG A 77 -13.12 -3.24 -3.18
CA ARG A 77 -14.23 -2.55 -2.48
C ARG A 77 -13.80 -2.06 -1.10
N LYS A 78 -13.08 -2.89 -0.33
CA LYS A 78 -12.52 -2.52 0.99
C LYS A 78 -11.59 -1.30 0.87
N PHE A 79 -10.76 -1.25 -0.18
CA PHE A 79 -9.91 -0.08 -0.46
C PHE A 79 -10.73 1.17 -0.84
N TYR A 80 -11.74 1.06 -1.70
CA TYR A 80 -12.51 2.25 -2.09
C TYR A 80 -13.41 2.85 -1.01
N LYS A 81 -13.62 2.17 0.14
CA LYS A 81 -14.39 2.72 1.27
C LYS A 81 -13.87 4.05 1.82
N LEU A 82 -12.56 4.30 1.70
CA LEU A 82 -11.91 5.56 2.14
C LEU A 82 -11.39 6.40 0.97
N GLY A 83 -11.51 5.89 -0.26
CA GLY A 83 -10.82 6.45 -1.41
C GLY A 83 -9.32 6.15 -1.44
N LYS A 84 -8.59 6.94 -2.24
CA LYS A 84 -7.17 6.70 -2.55
C LYS A 84 -6.23 6.92 -1.36
N THR A 85 -6.66 7.70 -0.37
CA THR A 85 -5.88 8.07 0.81
C THR A 85 -4.41 8.41 0.53
N PRO A 86 -4.11 9.45 -0.27
CA PRO A 86 -2.74 9.87 -0.50
C PRO A 86 -2.11 10.42 0.78
N LEU A 87 -0.86 10.03 1.04
CA LEU A 87 -0.01 10.63 2.06
C LEU A 87 0.88 11.70 1.41
N THR A 88 0.84 12.91 1.95
CA THR A 88 1.70 14.03 1.58
C THR A 88 2.60 14.36 2.76
N LEU A 89 3.89 14.56 2.51
CA LEU A 89 4.89 14.87 3.53
C LEU A 89 5.48 16.25 3.27
N THR A 90 5.65 17.02 4.33
CA THR A 90 6.28 18.34 4.33
C THR A 90 7.34 18.37 5.44
N PRO A 91 8.64 18.32 5.11
CA PRO A 91 9.25 18.22 3.77
C PRO A 91 9.01 16.87 3.08
N SER A 92 9.15 16.82 1.75
CA SER A 92 8.87 15.61 0.93
C SER A 92 9.87 14.45 1.16
N ILE A 93 11.01 14.75 1.77
CA ILE A 93 12.03 13.81 2.22
C ILE A 93 12.31 14.17 3.67
N CYS A 94 12.18 13.21 4.57
CA CYS A 94 12.40 13.44 6.00
C CYS A 94 13.89 13.26 6.34
N THR A 95 14.44 14.17 7.14
CA THR A 95 15.80 14.08 7.68
C THR A 95 15.77 13.48 9.08
N ILE A 96 16.83 12.77 9.47
CA ILE A 96 16.96 12.22 10.82
C ILE A 96 17.13 13.36 11.83
N GLY A 97 16.39 13.30 12.93
CA GLY A 97 16.41 14.31 13.99
C GLY A 97 15.52 15.54 13.74
N GLU A 98 14.98 15.69 12.53
CA GLU A 98 14.07 16.79 12.20
C GLU A 98 12.60 16.36 12.35
N GLU A 99 11.77 17.29 12.83
CA GLU A 99 10.32 17.13 12.79
C GLU A 99 9.82 17.29 11.36
N PHE A 100 9.01 16.33 10.90
CA PHE A 100 8.28 16.42 9.65
C PHE A 100 6.77 16.40 9.90
N LYS A 101 6.04 17.05 9.00
CA LYS A 101 4.57 17.07 9.01
C LYS A 101 4.05 16.16 7.91
N GLY A 102 3.13 15.27 8.27
CA GLY A 102 2.41 14.42 7.33
C GLY A 102 0.94 14.81 7.25
N SER A 103 0.36 14.68 6.07
CA SER A 103 -1.04 14.93 5.81
C SER A 103 -1.64 13.78 5.00
N ILE A 104 -2.74 13.20 5.48
CA ILE A 104 -3.47 12.14 4.78
C ILE A 104 -4.84 12.67 4.40
N GLU A 105 -5.12 12.69 3.11
CA GLU A 105 -6.41 13.10 2.58
C GLU A 105 -7.36 11.90 2.50
N ILE A 106 -8.55 12.00 3.07
CA ILE A 106 -9.58 10.98 3.02
C ILE A 106 -10.77 11.54 2.24
N GLU A 107 -11.15 10.85 1.17
CA GLU A 107 -12.27 11.20 0.28
C GLU A 107 -13.64 10.83 0.93
N LYS A 108 -13.78 11.12 2.23
CA LYS A 108 -14.99 10.88 3.02
C LYS A 108 -15.25 12.08 3.94
N PRO A 109 -16.45 12.69 3.88
CA PRO A 109 -16.79 13.80 4.77
C PRO A 109 -16.93 13.31 6.21
N ASN A 110 -16.62 14.19 7.17
CA ASN A 110 -16.82 13.98 8.62
C ASN A 110 -16.19 12.69 9.18
N PHE A 111 -15.02 12.29 8.67
CA PHE A 111 -14.37 11.05 9.08
C PHE A 111 -13.50 11.24 10.34
N ASN A 112 -14.01 10.88 11.52
CA ASN A 112 -13.34 11.14 12.81
C ASN A 112 -12.83 9.88 13.54
N ARG A 113 -12.62 8.78 12.81
CA ARG A 113 -12.30 7.47 13.42
C ARG A 113 -10.81 7.22 13.64
N VAL A 114 -9.95 7.87 12.88
CA VAL A 114 -8.50 7.74 13.00
C VAL A 114 -8.00 8.87 13.89
N LYS A 115 -7.55 8.52 15.10
CA LYS A 115 -6.98 9.46 16.09
C LYS A 115 -5.47 9.32 16.24
N ILE A 116 -4.94 8.18 15.84
CA ILE A 116 -3.54 7.79 16.05
C ILE A 116 -3.01 7.25 14.72
N ILE A 117 -1.80 7.67 14.36
CA ILE A 117 -1.01 7.11 13.28
C ILE A 117 0.22 6.43 13.91
N SER A 118 0.46 5.19 13.53
CA SER A 118 1.63 4.42 13.91
C SER A 118 2.75 4.63 12.90
N ILE A 119 3.96 4.83 13.38
CA ILE A 119 5.17 5.00 12.57
C ILE A 119 6.14 3.91 13.00
N THR A 120 6.53 3.06 12.07
CA THR A 120 7.30 1.84 12.32
C THR A 120 8.56 1.84 11.46
N LEU A 121 9.69 1.52 12.07
CA LEU A 121 10.92 1.15 11.36
C LEU A 121 10.96 -0.37 11.21
N TRP A 122 10.95 -0.81 9.96
CA TRP A 122 11.03 -2.22 9.61
C TRP A 122 12.44 -2.59 9.19
N HIS A 123 12.94 -3.71 9.70
CA HIS A 123 14.09 -4.42 9.15
C HIS A 123 13.60 -5.56 8.27
N ARG A 124 13.87 -5.47 6.96
CA ARG A 124 13.63 -6.56 6.01
C ARG A 124 14.93 -7.33 5.79
N THR A 125 14.90 -8.60 6.13
CA THR A 125 15.95 -9.57 5.81
C THR A 125 15.42 -10.52 4.74
N MET A 126 16.13 -10.67 3.62
CA MET A 126 15.89 -11.78 2.69
C MET A 126 16.91 -12.88 2.99
N ARG A 127 16.42 -14.10 3.15
CA ARG A 127 17.26 -15.30 3.30
C ARG A 127 16.78 -16.34 2.30
N GLY A 128 17.44 -16.39 1.14
CA GLY A 128 16.95 -17.16 0.00
C GLY A 128 15.66 -16.56 -0.55
N ASP A 129 14.62 -17.38 -0.70
CA ASP A 129 13.29 -16.96 -1.20
C ASP A 129 12.36 -16.44 -0.08
N ASP A 130 12.79 -16.52 1.18
CA ASP A 130 12.00 -16.07 2.32
C ASP A 130 12.35 -14.62 2.71
N SER A 131 11.31 -13.82 2.95
CA SER A 131 11.46 -12.42 3.35
C SER A 131 10.87 -12.23 4.75
N ARG A 132 11.76 -12.01 5.72
CA ARG A 132 11.39 -11.72 7.10
C ARG A 132 11.33 -10.21 7.32
N LYS A 133 10.29 -9.76 8.01
CA LYS A 133 10.15 -8.36 8.44
C LYS A 133 10.07 -8.33 9.95
N ASP A 134 11.07 -7.73 10.58
CA ASP A 134 11.11 -7.53 12.02
C ASP A 134 10.90 -6.04 12.33
N ILE A 135 10.15 -5.76 13.38
CA ILE A 135 9.97 -4.40 13.90
C ILE A 135 11.22 -4.05 14.68
N VAL A 136 11.93 -3.01 14.24
CA VAL A 136 13.10 -2.47 14.94
C VAL A 136 12.66 -1.40 15.91
N TRP A 137 11.66 -0.63 15.51
CA TRP A 137 11.15 0.49 16.27
C TRP A 137 9.72 0.82 15.89
N GLU A 138 8.93 1.30 16.85
CA GLU A 138 7.55 1.71 16.64
C GLU A 138 7.20 2.86 17.59
N SER A 139 6.44 3.83 17.08
CA SER A 139 5.78 4.84 17.90
C SER A 139 4.48 5.28 17.25
N SER A 140 3.79 6.17 17.92
CA SER A 140 2.47 6.65 17.55
C SER A 140 2.40 8.17 17.69
N ALA A 141 1.79 8.82 16.71
CA ALA A 141 1.52 10.25 16.70
C ALA A 141 0.00 10.49 16.74
N THR A 142 -0.41 11.50 17.49
CA THR A 142 -1.82 11.94 17.53
C THR A 142 -2.14 12.71 16.25
N THR A 143 -3.29 12.43 15.64
CA THR A 143 -3.72 13.13 14.43
C THR A 143 -4.66 14.29 14.75
N HIS A 144 -4.40 15.44 14.13
CA HIS A 144 -5.32 16.56 14.07
C HIS A 144 -6.19 16.44 12.83
N ILE A 145 -7.51 16.38 13.04
CA ILE A 145 -8.49 16.15 11.98
C ILE A 145 -9.08 17.49 11.54
N ASN A 146 -8.93 17.80 10.26
CA ASN A 146 -9.53 18.97 9.63
C ASN A 146 -10.51 18.52 8.54
N HIS A 147 -11.60 19.24 8.35
CA HIS A 147 -12.56 18.99 7.27
C HIS A 147 -12.49 20.14 6.26
N VAL A 148 -12.21 19.82 4.99
CA VAL A 148 -12.05 20.80 3.91
C VAL A 148 -12.76 20.25 2.68
N ASP A 149 -13.67 21.03 2.10
CA ASP A 149 -14.37 20.72 0.83
C ASP A 149 -14.99 19.31 0.76
N GLY A 150 -15.65 18.87 1.84
CA GLY A 150 -16.28 17.54 1.91
C GLY A 150 -15.29 16.37 2.05
N LYS A 151 -14.01 16.67 2.24
CA LYS A 151 -12.94 15.71 2.52
C LYS A 151 -12.43 15.88 3.95
N THR A 152 -11.80 14.83 4.46
CA THR A 152 -11.16 14.86 5.77
C THR A 152 -9.66 14.77 5.63
N ILE A 153 -8.94 15.70 6.24
CA ILE A 153 -7.49 15.78 6.22
C ILE A 153 -6.98 15.41 7.62
N LEU A 154 -6.18 14.36 7.71
CA LEU A 154 -5.50 13.95 8.94
C LEU A 154 -4.08 14.51 8.92
N ASN A 155 -3.80 15.46 9.81
CA ASN A 155 -2.47 16.03 9.96
C ASN A 155 -1.76 15.42 11.18
N PHE A 156 -0.49 15.11 11.04
CA PHE A 156 0.35 14.62 12.14
C PHE A 156 1.75 15.22 12.04
N CYS A 157 2.42 15.32 13.18
CA CYS A 157 3.82 15.71 13.26
C CYS A 157 4.60 14.59 13.93
N PHE A 158 5.80 14.32 13.44
CA PHE A 158 6.65 13.29 14.00
C PHE A 158 8.13 13.60 13.74
N ALA A 159 9.00 13.24 14.67
CA ALA A 159 10.46 13.40 14.56
C ALA A 159 11.12 12.04 14.43
N ILE A 160 12.00 11.89 13.44
CA ILE A 160 12.75 10.64 13.25
C ILE A 160 13.84 10.56 14.30
N PRO A 161 13.87 9.54 15.18
CA PRO A 161 14.88 9.42 16.21
C PRO A 161 16.29 9.24 15.62
N HIS A 162 17.29 9.81 16.30
CA HIS A 162 18.70 9.65 15.92
C HIS A 162 19.15 8.18 16.02
N GLY A 163 20.04 7.76 15.11
CA GLY A 163 20.58 6.39 15.06
C GLY A 163 19.70 5.38 14.33
N MET A 164 18.57 5.81 13.76
CA MET A 164 17.64 4.96 13.00
C MET A 164 17.70 5.23 11.50
N GLU A 165 18.87 4.95 10.92
CA GLU A 165 19.15 5.22 9.52
C GLU A 165 18.43 4.24 8.58
N PRO A 166 17.70 4.73 7.57
CA PRO A 166 17.18 3.89 6.51
C PRO A 166 18.34 3.35 5.67
N THR A 167 18.22 2.14 5.14
CA THR A 167 19.25 1.64 4.24
C THR A 167 19.06 2.22 2.84
N ASN A 168 20.10 2.85 2.31
CA ASN A 168 20.10 3.44 0.96
C ASN A 168 20.27 2.38 -0.16
N LYS A 169 19.77 1.17 0.06
CA LYS A 169 19.88 0.05 -0.88
C LYS A 169 18.61 -0.08 -1.74
N ALA A 170 18.77 -0.65 -2.94
CA ALA A 170 17.69 -0.89 -3.87
C ALA A 170 16.55 -1.74 -3.26
N PHE A 171 15.36 -1.66 -3.86
CA PHE A 171 14.12 -2.30 -3.37
C PHE A 171 14.24 -3.83 -3.15
N PHE A 172 15.16 -4.49 -3.86
CA PHE A 172 15.45 -5.94 -3.78
C PHE A 172 16.70 -6.29 -2.96
N SER A 173 17.17 -5.40 -2.09
CA SER A 173 18.33 -5.70 -1.28
C SER A 173 18.02 -6.66 -0.13
N GLU A 174 18.97 -7.55 0.14
CA GLU A 174 18.82 -8.64 1.11
C GLU A 174 18.70 -8.15 2.56
N ASN A 175 19.06 -6.90 2.83
CA ASN A 175 18.93 -6.27 4.15
C ASN A 175 18.59 -4.79 3.98
N LYS A 176 17.35 -4.42 4.31
CA LYS A 176 16.84 -3.04 4.16
C LYS A 176 16.06 -2.59 5.39
N TYR A 177 16.47 -1.47 5.95
CA TYR A 177 15.70 -0.69 6.92
C TYR A 177 14.83 0.34 6.18
N PHE A 178 13.52 0.34 6.44
CA PHE A 178 12.59 1.30 5.84
C PHE A 178 11.53 1.75 6.83
N TRP A 179 11.11 3.01 6.69
CA TRP A 179 10.09 3.62 7.51
C TRP A 179 8.70 3.42 6.91
N GLU A 180 7.72 3.10 7.74
CA GLU A 180 6.33 2.91 7.36
C GLU A 180 5.42 3.73 8.27
N ALA A 181 4.55 4.55 7.68
CA ALA A 181 3.40 5.11 8.37
C ALA A 181 2.20 4.19 8.15
N SER A 182 1.42 3.97 9.20
CA SER A 182 0.18 3.23 9.11
C SER A 182 -0.88 3.76 10.05
N PHE A 183 -2.14 3.56 9.70
CA PHE A 183 -3.22 3.63 10.67
C PHE A 183 -4.13 2.43 10.50
N GLU A 184 -4.82 2.09 11.57
CA GLU A 184 -5.83 1.05 11.59
C GLU A 184 -7.05 1.53 12.36
N PHE A 185 -8.23 1.25 11.83
CA PHE A 185 -9.49 1.48 12.53
C PHE A 185 -10.51 0.42 12.12
N VAL A 186 -11.57 0.30 12.93
CA VAL A 186 -12.66 -0.65 12.68
C VAL A 186 -13.86 0.09 12.11
N GLU A 187 -14.39 -0.41 11.00
CA GLU A 187 -15.66 0.06 10.43
C GLU A 187 -16.53 -1.12 10.01
N SER A 188 -17.75 -1.18 10.56
CA SER A 188 -18.71 -2.25 10.30
C SER A 188 -18.10 -3.64 10.51
N MET A 189 -17.44 -3.86 11.66
CA MET A 189 -16.73 -5.09 12.03
C MET A 189 -15.56 -5.48 11.10
N GLN A 190 -15.13 -4.60 10.21
CA GLN A 190 -13.96 -4.81 9.36
C GLN A 190 -12.81 -3.91 9.82
N SER A 191 -11.66 -4.49 10.12
CA SER A 191 -10.43 -3.72 10.30
C SER A 191 -9.95 -3.18 8.96
N ILE A 192 -9.82 -1.87 8.85
CA ILE A 192 -9.26 -1.19 7.70
C ILE A 192 -7.93 -0.60 8.12
N LYS A 193 -6.86 -1.17 7.56
CA LYS A 193 -5.49 -0.70 7.71
C LYS A 193 -5.04 -0.01 6.43
N ARG A 194 -4.25 1.05 6.57
CA ARG A 194 -3.53 1.69 5.47
C ARG A 194 -2.06 1.83 5.80
N THR A 195 -1.22 1.59 4.82
CA THR A 195 0.24 1.63 4.98
C THR A 195 0.91 2.44 3.87
N TRP A 196 1.91 3.23 4.23
CA TRP A 196 2.72 4.05 3.33
C TRP A 196 4.20 3.94 3.70
N GLU A 197 5.08 3.80 2.71
CA GLU A 197 6.54 3.82 2.93
C GLU A 197 7.05 5.27 2.91
N ILE A 198 7.64 5.72 4.01
CA ILE A 198 8.15 7.09 4.17
C ILE A 198 9.58 7.17 3.59
N PRO A 199 9.85 8.09 2.64
CA PRO A 199 11.20 8.35 2.18
C PRO A 199 11.98 9.16 3.23
N VAL A 200 12.96 8.51 3.85
CA VAL A 200 13.88 9.12 4.82
C VAL A 200 15.27 9.18 4.21
N LYS A 201 15.99 10.29 4.43
CA LYS A 201 17.37 10.47 3.96
C LYS A 201 18.32 10.57 5.16
N ILE A 202 19.50 9.95 4.99
CA ILE A 202 20.67 10.11 5.86
C ILE A 202 21.36 11.42 5.54
#